data_AF-A0A6N7Y587-F1
#
_entry.id   AF-A0A6N7Y587-F1
#
_cell.length_a   1.000
_cell.length_b   1.000
_cell.length_c   1.000
_cell.angle_alpha   90.00
_cell.angle_beta   90.00
_cell.angle_gamma   90.00
#
_symmetry.space_group_name_H-M   'P 1'
#
loop_
_entity.id
_entity.type
_entity.pdbx_description
1 polymer ?
#
loop_
_entity_poly.entity_id
_entity_poly.type
_entity_poly.pdbx_seq_one_letter_code
_entity_poly.pdbx_strand_id
1 'polypeptide(L)' 'MPVADAARFARAIPGSQLIVYADTGHVAMLERPERFNADLRAFLAG' A
#
# COMPACT_ATOMS: atom_id res chain seq x y z
N MET A 1 8.50 2.70 8.63
CA MET A 1 7.20 2.93 9.29
C MET A 1 6.61 1.58 9.66
N PRO A 2 6.19 1.37 10.92
CA PRO A 2 5.58 0.11 11.34
C PRO A 2 4.25 -0.18 10.62
N VAL A 3 3.96 -1.45 10.35
CA VAL A 3 2.70 -1.89 9.72
C VAL A 3 1.48 -1.58 10.61
N ALA A 4 1.65 -1.58 11.93
CA ALA A 4 0.59 -1.32 12.89
C ALA A 4 -0.06 0.07 12.71
N ASP A 5 0.73 1.08 12.32
CA ASP A 5 0.22 2.44 12.06
C ASP A 5 -0.70 2.45 10.84
N ALA A 6 -0.39 1.66 9.81
CA ALA A 6 -1.21 1.54 8.60
C ALA A 6 -2.59 0.94 8.90
N ALA A 7 -2.67 -0.03 9.83
CA ALA A 7 -3.95 -0.58 10.27
C ALA A 7 -4.85 0.45 10.98
N ARG A 8 -4.25 1.42 11.69
CA ARG A 8 -5.00 2.53 12.30
C ARG A 8 -5.58 3.44 11.22
N PHE A 9 -4.83 3.77 10.17
CA PHE A 9 -5.31 4.60 9.06
C PHE A 9 -6.43 3.91 8.27
N ALA A 10 -6.28 2.61 7.98
CA ALA A 10 -7.29 1.84 7.25
C ALA A 10 -8.67 1.86 7.96
N ARG A 11 -8.69 1.81 9.30
CA ARG A 11 -9.92 1.94 10.08
C ARG A 11 -10.50 3.35 10.09
N ALA A 12 -9.64 4.37 10.00
CA ALA A 12 -10.03 5.78 10.09
C ALA A 12 -10.48 6.38 8.75
N ILE A 13 -10.11 5.76 7.62
CA ILE A 13 -10.39 6.27 6.27
C ILE A 13 -11.33 5.30 5.54
N PRO A 14 -12.65 5.58 5.52
CA PRO A 14 -13.61 4.76 4.76
C PRO A 14 -13.23 4.67 3.28
N GLY A 15 -13.33 3.47 2.71
CA GLY A 15 -12.98 3.20 1.31
C GLY A 15 -11.47 3.10 1.04
N SER A 16 -10.60 3.21 2.05
CA SER A 16 -9.17 2.96 1.88
C SER A 16 -8.85 1.47 1.76
N GLN A 17 -7.71 1.18 1.13
CA GLN A 17 -7.16 -0.17 1.01
C GLN A 17 -5.79 -0.25 1.69
N LEU A 18 -5.54 -1.32 2.44
CA LEU A 18 -4.26 -1.59 3.08
C LEU A 18 -3.59 -2.78 2.38
N ILE A 19 -2.48 -2.52 1.68
CA ILE A 19 -1.65 -3.53 1.02
C ILE A 19 -0.28 -3.55 1.69
N VAL A 20 0.15 -4.70 2.19
CA VAL A 20 1.47 -4.90 2.80
C VAL A 20 2.38 -5.62 1.82
N TYR A 21 3.56 -5.04 1.58
CA TYR A 21 4.59 -5.58 0.71
C TYR A 21 5.62 -6.29 1.58
N ALA A 22 5.66 -7.62 1.52
CA ALA A 22 6.66 -8.41 2.24
C ALA A 22 8.08 -8.06 1.76
N ASP A 23 9.05 -8.15 2.68
CA ASP A 23 10.48 -7.94 2.41
C ASP A 23 10.81 -6.62 1.69
N THR A 24 10.04 -5.57 1.96
CA THR A 24 10.15 -4.27 1.31
C THR A 24 10.41 -3.18 2.34
N GLY A 25 11.36 -2.29 2.04
CA GLY A 25 11.77 -1.19 2.88
C GLY A 25 10.83 0.01 2.82
N HIS A 26 11.40 1.20 2.89
CA HIS A 26 10.63 2.42 3.06
C HIS A 26 9.97 2.91 1.76
N VAL A 27 10.52 2.55 0.60
CA VAL A 27 10.18 3.15 -0.70
C VAL A 27 9.67 2.08 -1.66
N ALA A 28 8.50 1.52 -1.35
CA ALA A 28 7.89 0.42 -2.10
C ALA A 28 7.73 0.70 -3.61
N MET A 29 7.47 1.95 -4.00
CA MET A 29 7.37 2.37 -5.40
C MET A 29 8.68 2.26 -6.19
N LEU A 30 9.83 2.30 -5.50
CA LEU A 30 11.16 2.12 -6.09
C LEU A 30 11.66 0.68 -5.95
N GLU A 31 11.35 0.02 -4.83
CA GLU A 31 11.83 -1.32 -4.52
C GLU A 31 11.03 -2.44 -5.20
N ARG A 32 9.74 -2.19 -5.49
CA ARG A 32 8.81 -3.15 -6.11
C ARG A 32 7.96 -2.46 -7.21
N PRO A 33 8.58 -1.80 -8.21
CA PRO A 33 7.89 -0.89 -9.11
C PRO A 33 6.80 -1.57 -9.94
N GLU A 34 6.97 -2.82 -10.37
CA GLU A 34 5.98 -3.54 -11.16
C GLU A 34 4.71 -3.82 -10.34
N ARG A 35 4.89 -4.38 -9.14
CA ARG A 35 3.77 -4.68 -8.24
C ARG A 35 3.08 -3.39 -7.76
N PHE A 36 3.86 -2.39 -7.36
CA PHE A 36 3.34 -1.09 -6.95
C PHE A 36 2.48 -0.45 -8.03
N ASN A 37 2.99 -0.41 -9.27
CA ASN A 37 2.25 0.18 -10.38
C ASN A 37 1.04 -0.65 -10.80
N ALA A 38 1.06 -1.98 -10.60
CA ALA A 38 -0.13 -2.82 -10.84
C ALA A 38 -1.23 -2.50 -9.82
N ASP A 39 -0.90 -2.49 -8.53
CA ASP A 39 -1.85 -2.19 -7.45
C ASP A 39 -2.39 -0.76 -7.58
N LEU A 40 -1.54 0.22 -7.93
CA LEU A 40 -1.97 1.60 -8.17
C LEU A 40 -2.95 1.72 -9.34
N ARG A 41 -2.69 1.03 -10.46
CA ARG A 41 -3.62 1.04 -11.60
C ARG A 41 -4.95 0.38 -11.26
N ALA A 42 -4.92 -0.72 -10.50
CA ALA A 42 -6.14 -1.39 -10.05
C ALA A 42 -6.98 -0.47 -9.16
N PHE A 43 -6.34 0.25 -8.22
CA PHE A 43 -7.02 1.24 -7.38
C PHE A 43 -7.65 2.38 -8.18
N LEU A 44 -6.96 2.88 -9.23
CA LEU A 44 -7.49 3.94 -10.09
C LEU A 44 -8.62 3.48 -11.02
N ALA A 45 -8.80 2.17 -11.21
CA ALA A 45 -9.82 1.61 -12.08
C ALA A 45 -11.20 1.44 -11.40
N GLY A 46 -11.28 1.47 -10.05
CA GLY A 46 -12.54 1.46 -9.28
C GLY A 46 -12.64 0.34 -8.26
#